data_AF-A0A4Y7T5H4-F1
#
_entry.id   AF-A0A4Y7T5H4-F1
#
_cell.length_a   1.000
_cell.length_b   1.000
_cell.length_c   1.000
_cell.angle_alpha   90.00
_cell.angle_beta   90.00
_cell.angle_gamma   90.00
#
_symmetry.space_group_name_H-M   'P 1'
#
loop_
_entity.id
_entity.type
_entity.pdbx_description
1 polymer ?
#
loop_
_entity_poly.entity_id
_entity_poly.type
_entity_poly.pdbx_seq_one_letter_code
_entity_poly.pdbx_strand_id
1 'polypeptide(L)'
;MPISAITTAPTEILHQVFWFVASGTSEERDPFLPLRLSSVNEQWRHIVLDYPLLWTILPPITLGGDTGVKSIHRTRKTTSLYLARSGGLPINFDLSVQDELWDKRKNIVLEVIRLLASECQRWEGVTIRFSKFWYEHLFPPIRGRLLLLSDLNISSPSYYWEDIAASSFDAFAIAPRLRRLCYNVRWVNNIGHATPGPEVTFPWTQLESIHYTTLREDVYTVIMDANTTELRSLVYAEAHFRALPRLSPFTLPQITTMRLRALIFSCDIITHLSELILPALTHFELWGRMMWAGPSNDQYPSMSGLVRRSGCSLKRLALASSNKPVEYSDFCELLSLCPELESLDIPLPDNGSTIFNSLIVEPFQSVSTPIVPKLRTLGLHYHSGALLQPDFGIPDCVNALVEAIQSRSPPRGGLLEEVNFFWTSTLALHNMLFVGNSAFDIPDGGVDTKADKMFNDAGRLALHEHLQGRSSESSWQAAYYSPAFVVNMDLFMRTLEGRKVNKTNTMPLLRYGYLGALHNLSQEAPGVIVGDRVFRFRTRARKLLSKWKPSILRDTRRFGHRWCQYNEGDLSLKWNKASESDADIWKDILTTRKPPGLDPKAWSGCFEARPRVPVIL
;
A
#
# COMPACT_ATOMS: atom_id res chain seq x y z
N MET A 1 -9.71 -25.71 -44.04
CA MET A 1 -9.73 -24.75 -42.91
C MET A 1 -8.34 -24.15 -42.80
N PRO A 2 -8.18 -22.84 -42.60
CA PRO A 2 -6.85 -22.25 -42.46
C PRO A 2 -6.16 -22.88 -41.25
N ILE A 3 -5.03 -23.52 -41.50
CA ILE A 3 -4.12 -24.01 -40.47
C ILE A 3 -3.79 -22.80 -39.59
N SER A 4 -4.18 -22.84 -38.32
CA SER A 4 -3.96 -21.75 -37.37
C SER A 4 -2.49 -21.32 -37.44
N ALA A 5 -2.23 -20.02 -37.61
CA ALA A 5 -0.87 -19.45 -37.73
C ALA A 5 0.07 -19.86 -36.57
N ILE A 6 -0.49 -20.34 -35.47
CA ILE A 6 0.25 -20.82 -34.30
C ILE A 6 0.85 -22.22 -34.52
N THR A 7 0.25 -23.05 -35.37
CA THR A 7 0.79 -24.40 -35.70
C THR A 7 1.99 -24.35 -36.67
N THR A 8 2.17 -23.22 -37.36
CA THR A 8 3.29 -22.96 -38.27
C THR A 8 4.44 -22.19 -37.62
N ALA A 9 4.26 -21.73 -36.37
CA ALA A 9 5.31 -20.99 -35.66
C ALA A 9 6.46 -21.93 -35.26
N PRO A 10 7.73 -21.53 -35.43
CA PRO A 10 8.88 -22.29 -34.93
C PRO A 10 8.79 -22.51 -33.41
N THR A 11 9.33 -23.63 -32.94
CA THR A 11 9.31 -24.03 -31.53
C THR A 11 9.94 -22.97 -30.63
N GLU A 12 11.01 -22.31 -31.09
CA GLU A 12 11.72 -21.26 -30.37
C GLU A 12 10.84 -20.04 -30.12
N ILE A 13 10.00 -19.68 -31.10
CA ILE A 13 9.04 -18.58 -30.96
C ILE A 13 7.97 -18.97 -29.95
N LEU A 14 7.48 -20.21 -29.99
CA LEU A 14 6.51 -20.71 -29.03
C LEU A 14 7.09 -20.79 -27.61
N HIS A 15 8.36 -21.18 -27.44
CA HIS A 15 9.07 -21.12 -26.16
C HIS A 15 9.12 -19.70 -25.60
N GLN A 16 9.49 -18.72 -26.43
CA GLN A 16 9.53 -17.32 -26.02
C GLN A 16 8.15 -16.79 -25.65
N VAL A 17 7.11 -17.10 -26.44
CA VAL A 17 5.72 -16.71 -26.14
C VAL A 17 5.26 -17.34 -24.82
N PHE A 18 5.47 -18.64 -24.65
CA PHE A 18 5.07 -19.33 -23.41
C PHE A 18 5.81 -18.79 -22.19
N TRP A 19 7.11 -18.51 -22.33
CA TRP A 19 7.91 -17.93 -21.26
C TRP A 19 7.47 -16.51 -20.94
N PHE A 20 7.21 -15.68 -21.95
CA PHE A 20 6.71 -14.32 -21.75
C PHE A 20 5.40 -14.32 -20.97
N VAL A 21 4.48 -15.22 -21.29
CA VAL A 21 3.22 -15.38 -20.54
C VAL A 21 3.45 -15.93 -19.13
N ALA A 22 4.40 -16.86 -18.94
CA ALA A 22 4.72 -17.43 -17.63
C ALA A 22 5.44 -16.45 -16.69
N SER A 23 6.29 -15.59 -17.24
CA SER A 23 7.21 -14.71 -16.50
C SER A 23 6.66 -13.31 -16.21
N GLY A 24 5.43 -12.99 -16.64
CA GLY A 24 4.75 -11.71 -16.41
C GLY A 24 4.66 -11.31 -14.93
N THR A 25 4.10 -10.16 -14.56
CA THR A 25 4.05 -9.75 -13.14
C THR A 25 3.18 -10.66 -12.28
N SER A 26 3.51 -10.83 -10.98
CA SER A 26 2.88 -11.81 -10.06
C SER A 26 1.34 -11.77 -10.01
N GLU A 27 0.71 -10.63 -10.29
CA GLU A 27 -0.75 -10.48 -10.23
C GLU A 27 -1.50 -11.04 -11.44
N GLU A 28 -0.82 -11.20 -12.58
CA GLU A 28 -1.40 -11.67 -13.84
C GLU A 28 -0.92 -13.08 -14.22
N ARG A 29 0.00 -13.65 -13.42
CA ARG A 29 0.53 -14.99 -13.67
C ARG A 29 -0.57 -16.04 -13.48
N ASP A 30 -0.79 -16.86 -14.51
CA ASP A 30 -1.47 -18.13 -14.34
C ASP A 30 -0.49 -19.17 -13.79
N PRO A 31 -0.60 -19.54 -12.51
CA PRO A 31 0.38 -20.41 -11.87
C PRO A 31 0.36 -21.84 -12.39
N PHE A 32 -0.66 -22.23 -13.17
CA PHE A 32 -0.78 -23.56 -13.75
C PHE A 32 -0.60 -23.53 -15.27
N LEU A 33 -0.04 -22.45 -15.81
CA LEU A 33 0.12 -22.24 -17.24
C LEU A 33 0.80 -23.44 -17.96
N PRO A 34 1.93 -24.01 -17.49
CA PRO A 34 2.53 -25.16 -18.16
C PRO A 34 1.57 -26.35 -18.32
N LEU A 35 0.74 -26.61 -17.30
CA LEU A 35 -0.25 -27.69 -17.35
C LEU A 35 -1.38 -27.39 -18.34
N ARG A 36 -1.84 -26.14 -18.41
CA ARG A 36 -2.88 -25.72 -19.36
C ARG A 36 -2.37 -25.71 -20.79
N LEU A 37 -1.17 -25.19 -21.04
CA LEU A 37 -0.52 -25.24 -22.35
C LEU A 37 -0.35 -26.69 -22.82
N SER A 38 0.04 -27.59 -21.91
CA SER A 38 0.14 -29.03 -22.18
C SER A 38 -1.19 -29.73 -22.46
N SER A 39 -2.33 -29.05 -22.31
CA SER A 39 -3.67 -29.59 -22.58
C SER A 39 -4.26 -29.10 -23.92
N VAL A 40 -3.62 -28.15 -24.58
CA VAL A 40 -4.14 -27.53 -25.83
C VAL A 40 -4.10 -28.53 -26.99
N ASN A 41 -2.91 -29.02 -27.33
CA ASN A 41 -2.70 -30.06 -28.34
C ASN A 41 -1.37 -30.80 -28.08
N GLU A 42 -1.09 -31.83 -28.87
CA GLU A 42 0.11 -32.65 -28.72
C GLU A 42 1.41 -31.88 -28.94
N GLN A 43 1.46 -31.00 -29.96
CA GLN A 43 2.63 -30.17 -30.27
C GLN A 43 2.98 -29.26 -29.09
N TRP A 44 2.00 -28.55 -28.52
CA TRP A 44 2.20 -27.66 -27.37
C TRP A 44 2.64 -28.43 -26.15
N ARG A 45 2.06 -29.62 -25.92
CA ARG A 45 2.50 -30.51 -24.85
C ARG A 45 3.97 -30.87 -25.01
N HIS A 46 4.41 -31.28 -26.20
CA HIS A 46 5.81 -31.61 -26.45
C HIS A 46 6.72 -30.40 -26.19
N ILE A 47 6.37 -29.24 -26.74
CA ILE A 47 7.11 -27.98 -26.59
C ILE A 47 7.25 -27.59 -25.11
N VAL A 48 6.18 -27.69 -24.32
CA VAL A 48 6.20 -27.35 -22.88
C VAL A 48 6.99 -28.36 -22.06
N LEU A 49 6.89 -29.65 -22.39
CA LEU A 49 7.63 -30.70 -21.69
C LEU A 49 9.14 -30.63 -21.96
N ASP A 50 9.53 -30.18 -23.14
CA ASP A 50 10.93 -30.02 -23.56
C ASP A 50 11.56 -28.69 -23.14
N TYR A 51 10.79 -27.81 -22.48
CA TYR A 51 11.27 -26.50 -22.07
C TYR A 51 11.27 -26.34 -20.54
N PRO A 52 12.30 -26.85 -19.85
CA PRO A 52 12.41 -26.84 -18.39
C PRO A 52 12.23 -25.46 -17.74
N LEU A 53 12.57 -24.39 -18.45
CA LEU A 53 12.45 -23.03 -17.93
C LEU A 53 11.00 -22.67 -17.56
N LEU A 54 9.99 -23.20 -18.27
CA LEU A 54 8.58 -22.97 -17.90
C LEU A 54 8.20 -23.55 -16.54
N TRP A 55 8.99 -24.49 -16.03
CA TRP A 55 8.73 -25.20 -14.79
C TRP A 55 9.53 -24.64 -13.60
N THR A 56 10.37 -23.62 -13.81
CA THR A 56 11.16 -22.99 -12.74
C THR A 56 10.34 -22.07 -11.84
N ILE A 57 9.22 -21.57 -12.32
CA ILE A 57 8.25 -20.79 -11.54
C ILE A 57 7.19 -21.75 -11.02
N LEU A 58 7.25 -22.06 -9.73
CA LEU A 58 6.31 -22.99 -9.11
C LEU A 58 4.95 -22.29 -8.88
N PRO A 59 3.83 -23.03 -8.95
CA PRO A 59 2.53 -22.51 -8.55
C PRO A 59 2.56 -22.10 -7.06
N PRO A 60 1.81 -21.06 -6.63
CA PRO A 60 1.69 -20.68 -5.23
C PRO A 60 1.27 -21.88 -4.37
N ILE A 61 2.08 -22.15 -3.35
CA ILE A 61 1.92 -23.27 -2.44
C ILE A 61 1.20 -22.76 -1.21
N THR A 62 -0.13 -22.78 -1.25
CA THR A 62 -0.97 -22.37 -0.11
C THR A 62 -1.43 -23.59 0.68
N LEU A 63 -0.96 -23.70 1.93
CA LEU A 63 -1.29 -24.77 2.87
C LEU A 63 -2.09 -24.15 4.03
N GLY A 64 -3.42 -24.03 3.87
CA GLY A 64 -4.30 -23.45 4.90
C GLY A 64 -5.80 -23.61 4.62
N GLY A 65 -6.65 -23.17 5.55
CA GLY A 65 -8.11 -23.13 5.45
C GLY A 65 -8.79 -24.50 5.42
N ASP A 66 -10.00 -24.56 4.84
CA ASP A 66 -10.78 -25.79 4.62
C ASP A 66 -10.15 -26.75 3.59
N THR A 67 -8.85 -26.63 3.31
CA THR A 67 -8.16 -27.52 2.40
C THR A 67 -8.17 -28.95 2.94
N GLY A 68 -8.97 -29.81 2.33
CA GLY A 68 -8.99 -31.24 2.64
C GLY A 68 -7.63 -31.91 2.39
N VAL A 69 -7.41 -33.09 2.99
CA VAL A 69 -6.13 -33.85 2.88
C VAL A 69 -5.74 -34.07 1.42
N LYS A 70 -6.73 -34.32 0.56
CA LYS A 70 -6.58 -34.46 -0.89
C LYS A 70 -5.92 -33.24 -1.55
N SER A 71 -6.21 -32.03 -1.06
CA SER A 71 -5.63 -30.78 -1.59
C SER A 71 -4.13 -30.72 -1.32
N ILE A 72 -3.69 -31.07 -0.11
CA ILE A 72 -2.26 -31.01 0.25
C ILE A 72 -1.46 -32.07 -0.52
N HIS A 73 -1.98 -33.29 -0.66
CA HIS A 73 -1.33 -34.31 -1.49
C HIS A 73 -1.23 -33.88 -2.96
N ARG A 74 -2.27 -33.21 -3.48
CA ARG A 74 -2.23 -32.63 -4.81
C ARG A 74 -1.14 -31.57 -4.90
N THR A 75 -1.05 -30.67 -3.93
CA THR A 75 0.01 -29.65 -3.85
C THR A 75 1.39 -30.30 -3.86
N ARG A 76 1.64 -31.28 -2.99
CA ARG A 76 2.91 -32.03 -2.98
C ARG A 76 3.22 -32.65 -4.34
N LYS A 77 2.25 -33.36 -4.95
CA LYS A 77 2.44 -34.00 -6.27
C LYS A 77 2.74 -32.97 -7.35
N THR A 78 2.06 -31.83 -7.34
CA THR A 78 2.30 -30.73 -8.27
C THR A 78 3.69 -30.12 -8.04
N THR A 79 4.07 -29.83 -6.80
CA THR A 79 5.42 -29.33 -6.47
C THR A 79 6.50 -30.31 -6.95
N SER A 80 6.37 -31.60 -6.66
CA SER A 80 7.32 -32.62 -7.14
C SER A 80 7.41 -32.67 -8.67
N LEU A 81 6.28 -32.53 -9.37
CA LEU A 81 6.27 -32.48 -10.84
C LEU A 81 7.07 -31.29 -11.36
N TYR A 82 6.86 -30.09 -10.81
CA TYR A 82 7.57 -28.89 -11.24
C TYR A 82 9.07 -28.97 -10.94
N LEU A 83 9.44 -29.45 -9.74
CA LEU A 83 10.84 -29.66 -9.38
C LEU A 83 11.55 -30.66 -10.29
N ALA A 84 10.86 -31.76 -10.64
CA ALA A 84 11.40 -32.75 -11.57
C ALA A 84 11.55 -32.20 -13.00
N ARG A 85 10.58 -31.41 -13.47
CA ARG A 85 10.58 -30.86 -14.84
C ARG A 85 11.51 -29.68 -15.03
N SER A 86 11.76 -28.90 -13.98
CA SER A 86 12.74 -27.80 -14.01
C SER A 86 14.20 -28.28 -13.99
N GLY A 87 14.45 -29.56 -13.75
CA GLY A 87 15.79 -30.15 -13.81
C GLY A 87 16.72 -29.54 -12.76
N GLY A 88 17.88 -29.03 -13.19
CA GLY A 88 18.84 -28.34 -12.32
C GLY A 88 18.72 -26.81 -12.31
N LEU A 89 17.70 -26.25 -12.98
CA LEU A 89 17.58 -24.80 -13.15
C LEU A 89 17.21 -24.11 -11.83
N PRO A 90 17.56 -22.81 -11.67
CA PRO A 90 17.12 -22.02 -10.54
C PRO A 90 15.59 -21.94 -10.47
N ILE A 91 15.04 -21.92 -9.26
CA ILE A 91 13.59 -21.97 -9.02
C ILE A 91 13.10 -20.76 -8.24
N ASN A 92 11.87 -20.37 -8.56
CA ASN A 92 11.14 -19.29 -7.92
C ASN A 92 9.82 -19.84 -7.37
N PHE A 93 9.48 -19.53 -6.12
CA PHE A 93 8.23 -20.03 -5.53
C PHE A 93 7.68 -19.11 -4.43
N ASP A 94 6.36 -19.19 -4.28
CA ASP A 94 5.62 -18.58 -3.19
C ASP A 94 5.04 -19.67 -2.30
N LEU A 95 5.34 -19.64 -1.00
CA LEU A 95 4.85 -20.61 -0.01
C LEU A 95 4.13 -19.87 1.11
N SER A 96 2.89 -20.27 1.39
CA SER A 96 2.06 -19.70 2.45
C SER A 96 1.45 -20.82 3.28
N VAL A 97 1.77 -20.87 4.57
CA VAL A 97 1.20 -21.87 5.50
C VAL A 97 0.38 -21.16 6.56
N GLN A 98 -0.86 -21.60 6.77
CA GLN A 98 -1.69 -21.12 7.88
C GLN A 98 -1.50 -22.00 9.13
N ASP A 99 -1.56 -21.38 10.30
CA ASP A 99 -1.27 -22.02 11.59
C ASP A 99 -2.25 -23.16 11.90
N GLU A 100 -3.54 -22.99 11.60
CA GLU A 100 -4.58 -23.97 11.96
C GLU A 100 -4.35 -25.32 11.28
N LEU A 101 -3.69 -25.31 10.12
CA LEU A 101 -3.35 -26.52 9.40
C LEU A 101 -2.15 -27.24 10.01
N TRP A 102 -1.22 -26.50 10.59
CA TRP A 102 -0.02 -27.06 11.21
C TRP A 102 -0.39 -28.02 12.33
N ASP A 103 -1.25 -27.58 13.26
CA ASP A 103 -1.63 -28.38 14.42
C ASP A 103 -2.34 -29.68 14.04
N LYS A 104 -3.16 -29.63 12.97
CA LYS A 104 -3.93 -30.78 12.51
C LYS A 104 -3.14 -31.72 11.60
N ARG A 105 -2.15 -31.21 10.86
CA ARG A 105 -1.53 -31.93 9.71
C ARG A 105 -0.04 -31.68 9.55
N LYS A 106 0.68 -31.43 10.65
CA LYS A 106 2.13 -31.19 10.71
C LYS A 106 2.93 -32.08 9.75
N ASN A 107 2.73 -33.39 9.78
CA ASN A 107 3.52 -34.33 8.98
C ASN A 107 3.45 -34.07 7.47
N ILE A 108 2.26 -33.77 6.94
CA ILE A 108 2.07 -33.55 5.50
C ILE A 108 2.64 -32.19 5.08
N VAL A 109 2.47 -31.16 5.93
CA VAL A 109 3.09 -29.85 5.70
C VAL A 109 4.61 -29.97 5.69
N LEU A 110 5.17 -30.75 6.63
CA LEU A 110 6.60 -31.03 6.69
C LEU A 110 7.13 -31.76 5.45
N GLU A 111 6.35 -32.65 4.83
CA GLU A 111 6.76 -33.28 3.57
C GLU A 111 6.98 -32.25 2.46
N VAL A 112 6.09 -31.27 2.32
CA VAL A 112 6.21 -30.21 1.32
C VAL A 112 7.40 -29.29 1.64
N ILE A 113 7.57 -28.92 2.90
CA ILE A 113 8.70 -28.09 3.34
C ILE A 113 10.03 -28.80 3.08
N ARG A 114 10.14 -30.08 3.45
CA ARG A 114 11.35 -30.89 3.21
C ARG A 114 11.66 -31.03 1.73
N LEU A 115 10.64 -31.21 0.89
CA LEU A 115 10.78 -31.27 -0.56
C LEU A 115 11.35 -29.96 -1.14
N LEU A 116 10.95 -28.80 -0.62
CA LEU A 116 11.50 -27.52 -1.08
C LEU A 116 12.91 -27.30 -0.51
N ALA A 117 13.13 -27.63 0.76
CA ALA A 117 14.43 -27.50 1.42
C ALA A 117 15.51 -28.39 0.78
N SER A 118 15.15 -29.57 0.25
CA SER A 118 16.11 -30.41 -0.47
C SER A 118 16.63 -29.77 -1.76
N GLU A 119 15.89 -28.83 -2.32
CA GLU A 119 16.22 -28.07 -3.54
C GLU A 119 16.74 -26.66 -3.25
N CYS A 120 17.11 -26.34 -2.00
CA CYS A 120 17.49 -24.98 -1.59
C CYS A 120 18.70 -24.38 -2.34
N GLN A 121 19.61 -25.22 -2.84
CA GLN A 121 20.72 -24.80 -3.70
C GLN A 121 20.27 -24.17 -5.03
N ARG A 122 19.02 -24.43 -5.44
CA ARG A 122 18.43 -23.89 -6.68
C ARG A 122 17.57 -22.66 -6.43
N TRP A 123 17.34 -22.25 -5.19
CA TRP A 123 16.45 -21.13 -4.91
C TRP A 123 17.03 -19.83 -5.46
N GLU A 124 16.27 -19.12 -6.29
CA GLU A 124 16.64 -17.83 -6.86
C GLU A 124 15.79 -16.70 -6.28
N GLY A 125 14.47 -16.89 -6.24
CA GLY A 125 13.50 -15.96 -5.69
C GLY A 125 12.47 -16.68 -4.82
N VAL A 126 12.39 -16.29 -3.56
CA VAL A 126 11.60 -17.03 -2.57
C VAL A 126 10.69 -16.08 -1.81
N THR A 127 9.38 -16.30 -1.92
CA THR A 127 8.40 -15.65 -1.05
C THR A 127 7.88 -16.67 -0.04
N ILE A 128 8.04 -16.35 1.23
CA ILE A 128 7.61 -17.18 2.35
C ILE A 128 6.68 -16.37 3.24
N ARG A 129 5.45 -16.88 3.40
CA ARG A 129 4.52 -16.51 4.47
C ARG A 129 4.52 -17.66 5.48
N PHE A 130 5.43 -17.58 6.43
CA PHE A 130 5.73 -18.69 7.34
C PHE A 130 4.86 -18.64 8.58
N SER A 131 4.69 -19.81 9.21
CA SER A 131 4.14 -20.02 10.56
C SER A 131 5.29 -20.17 11.58
N LYS A 132 5.05 -19.91 12.88
CA LYS A 132 6.06 -20.03 13.95
C LYS A 132 6.83 -21.35 13.97
N PHE A 133 6.28 -22.42 13.41
CA PHE A 133 6.90 -23.74 13.43
C PHE A 133 7.92 -23.98 12.31
N TRP A 134 8.06 -23.04 11.37
CA TRP A 134 9.01 -23.18 10.27
C TRP A 134 10.46 -23.06 10.72
N TYR A 135 10.71 -22.31 11.78
CA TYR A 135 12.05 -22.08 12.33
C TYR A 135 12.77 -23.39 12.65
N GLU A 136 12.05 -24.35 13.22
CA GLU A 136 12.63 -25.65 13.60
C GLU A 136 12.88 -26.58 12.41
N HIS A 137 12.21 -26.35 11.28
CA HIS A 137 12.09 -27.36 10.23
C HIS A 137 12.60 -26.94 8.86
N LEU A 138 12.47 -25.67 8.49
CA LEU A 138 12.97 -25.15 7.22
C LEU A 138 14.37 -24.56 7.35
N PHE A 139 14.68 -23.86 8.44
CA PHE A 139 15.90 -23.07 8.52
C PHE A 139 17.17 -23.91 8.72
N PRO A 140 17.19 -24.94 9.59
CA PRO A 140 18.35 -25.82 9.72
C PRO A 140 18.81 -26.45 8.40
N PRO A 141 17.93 -27.04 7.56
CA PRO A 141 18.39 -27.72 6.33
C PRO A 141 18.85 -26.79 5.21
N ILE A 142 18.53 -25.50 5.23
CA ILE A 142 18.93 -24.52 4.19
C ILE A 142 20.16 -23.71 4.57
N ARG A 143 20.58 -23.71 5.84
CA ARG A 143 21.73 -22.96 6.33
C ARG A 143 22.98 -23.27 5.51
N GLY A 144 23.62 -22.24 4.98
CA GLY A 144 24.84 -22.37 4.16
C GLY A 144 24.64 -22.92 2.74
N ARG A 145 23.40 -23.15 2.29
CA ARG A 145 23.09 -23.78 1.00
C ARG A 145 22.41 -22.86 -0.01
N LEU A 146 22.19 -21.60 0.32
CA LEU A 146 21.42 -20.63 -0.47
C LEU A 146 22.30 -19.86 -1.49
N LEU A 147 23.06 -20.60 -2.30
CA LEU A 147 24.10 -20.02 -3.17
C LEU A 147 23.53 -19.21 -4.35
N LEU A 148 22.31 -19.54 -4.81
CA LEU A 148 21.65 -18.87 -5.92
C LEU A 148 20.61 -17.83 -5.50
N LEU A 149 20.31 -17.73 -4.21
CA LEU A 149 19.24 -16.88 -3.70
C LEU A 149 19.58 -15.42 -3.95
N SER A 150 18.76 -14.75 -4.76
CA SER A 150 18.93 -13.35 -5.16
C SER A 150 17.82 -12.44 -4.64
N ASP A 151 16.63 -13.01 -4.42
CA ASP A 151 15.44 -12.33 -3.95
C ASP A 151 14.78 -13.14 -2.82
N LEU A 152 14.59 -12.49 -1.67
CA LEU A 152 13.98 -13.10 -0.50
C LEU A 152 12.89 -12.19 0.04
N ASN A 153 11.66 -12.72 0.09
CA ASN A 153 10.52 -12.08 0.72
C ASN A 153 9.99 -12.96 1.85
N ILE A 154 10.12 -12.50 3.08
CA ILE A 154 9.67 -13.15 4.30
C ILE A 154 8.59 -12.28 4.91
N SER A 155 7.40 -12.84 5.13
CA SER A 155 6.32 -12.14 5.82
C SER A 155 5.57 -13.02 6.81
N SER A 156 4.99 -12.40 7.83
CA SER A 156 4.22 -13.07 8.87
C SER A 156 3.06 -12.19 9.38
N PRO A 157 1.84 -12.75 9.55
CA PRO A 157 0.68 -12.04 10.05
C PRO A 157 0.66 -11.72 11.57
N SER A 158 1.72 -12.05 12.34
CA SER A 158 1.94 -11.85 13.81
C SER A 158 1.97 -13.16 14.60
N TYR A 159 3.02 -13.37 15.42
CA TYR A 159 3.22 -14.63 16.17
C TYR A 159 3.59 -14.47 17.65
N TYR A 160 2.97 -15.33 18.47
CA TYR A 160 3.31 -15.64 19.87
C TYR A 160 4.69 -16.33 19.95
N TRP A 161 5.70 -15.68 20.56
CA TRP A 161 7.11 -16.12 20.53
C TRP A 161 7.69 -16.73 21.82
N GLU A 162 6.89 -16.95 22.86
CA GLU A 162 7.43 -17.23 24.22
C GLU A 162 8.27 -18.52 24.37
N ASP A 163 8.26 -19.43 23.39
CA ASP A 163 8.92 -20.75 23.52
C ASP A 163 10.19 -20.93 22.66
N ILE A 164 10.54 -19.99 21.78
CA ILE A 164 11.78 -20.09 21.01
C ILE A 164 12.89 -19.42 21.81
N ALA A 165 13.64 -20.24 22.56
CA ALA A 165 14.86 -19.80 23.24
C ALA A 165 15.69 -18.92 22.30
N ALA A 166 16.22 -17.80 22.82
CA ALA A 166 16.87 -16.68 22.14
C ALA A 166 17.97 -17.09 21.12
N SER A 167 17.56 -17.74 20.05
CA SER A 167 18.42 -18.32 19.04
C SER A 167 18.52 -17.33 17.91
N SER A 168 19.76 -16.98 17.56
CA SER A 168 20.06 -16.26 16.33
C SER A 168 19.76 -17.16 15.13
N PHE A 169 19.09 -16.60 14.13
CA PHE A 169 18.79 -17.23 12.85
C PHE A 169 19.77 -16.72 11.79
N ASP A 170 20.70 -17.59 11.41
CA ASP A 170 21.72 -17.29 10.41
C ASP A 170 21.53 -18.10 9.11
N ALA A 171 20.34 -18.69 8.91
CA ALA A 171 20.03 -19.49 7.73
C ALA A 171 20.29 -18.73 6.42
N PHE A 172 20.09 -17.41 6.42
CA PHE A 172 20.30 -16.51 5.29
C PHE A 172 21.64 -15.78 5.31
N ALA A 173 22.49 -15.97 6.34
CA ALA A 173 23.75 -15.26 6.46
C ALA A 173 24.71 -15.57 5.30
N ILE A 174 24.69 -16.81 4.81
CA ILE A 174 25.49 -17.27 3.66
C ILE A 174 24.57 -17.38 2.43
N ALA A 175 24.28 -16.23 1.82
CA ALA A 175 23.53 -16.13 0.57
C ALA A 175 24.24 -15.13 -0.38
N PRO A 176 25.36 -15.50 -1.01
CA PRO A 176 26.28 -14.57 -1.71
C PRO A 176 25.70 -13.88 -2.95
N ARG A 177 24.52 -14.29 -3.42
CA ARG A 177 23.82 -13.63 -4.52
C ARG A 177 22.64 -12.79 -4.07
N LEU A 178 22.36 -12.73 -2.76
CA LEU A 178 21.20 -12.01 -2.25
C LEU A 178 21.40 -10.52 -2.52
N ARG A 179 20.46 -9.94 -3.27
CA ARG A 179 20.44 -8.50 -3.62
C ARG A 179 19.16 -7.83 -3.13
N ARG A 180 18.05 -8.55 -3.07
CA ARG A 180 16.74 -8.01 -2.67
C ARG A 180 16.22 -8.73 -1.45
N LEU A 181 15.93 -7.97 -0.40
CA LEU A 181 15.39 -8.45 0.87
C LEU A 181 14.09 -7.71 1.18
N CYS A 182 13.01 -8.45 1.36
CA CYS A 182 11.78 -7.97 1.96
C CYS A 182 11.52 -8.80 3.22
N TYR A 183 11.59 -8.19 4.40
CA TYR A 183 11.36 -8.84 5.68
C TYR A 183 10.26 -8.07 6.42
N ASN A 184 9.09 -8.68 6.56
CA ASN A 184 7.92 -8.09 7.22
C ASN A 184 7.36 -9.07 8.24
N VAL A 185 8.02 -9.13 9.39
CA VAL A 185 7.68 -10.07 10.46
C VAL A 185 7.30 -9.33 11.72
N ARG A 186 6.16 -9.72 12.29
CA ARG A 186 5.70 -9.20 13.57
C ARG A 186 5.74 -10.28 14.63
N TRP A 187 6.33 -9.91 15.75
CA TRP A 187 6.50 -10.76 16.90
C TRP A 187 5.68 -10.18 18.04
N VAL A 188 4.80 -10.98 18.62
CA VAL A 188 3.93 -10.61 19.73
C VAL A 188 4.14 -11.59 20.89
N ASN A 189 4.17 -11.13 22.14
CA ASN A 189 4.16 -12.01 23.31
C ASN A 189 2.78 -12.63 23.55
N ASN A 190 2.61 -13.50 24.55
CA ASN A 190 1.35 -14.20 24.84
C ASN A 190 0.20 -13.28 25.26
N ILE A 191 0.49 -12.01 25.56
CA ILE A 191 -0.51 -10.97 25.88
C ILE A 191 -0.87 -10.16 24.60
N GLY A 192 -0.27 -10.50 23.45
CA GLY A 192 -0.48 -9.82 22.17
C GLY A 192 0.30 -8.52 22.04
N HIS A 193 1.25 -8.23 22.94
CA HIS A 193 2.11 -7.06 22.82
C HIS A 193 3.28 -7.34 21.89
N ALA A 194 3.54 -6.38 21.00
CA ALA A 194 4.75 -6.32 20.19
C ALA A 194 6.03 -6.53 21.01
N THR A 195 6.94 -7.35 20.50
CA THR A 195 8.20 -7.73 21.17
C THR A 195 9.33 -7.86 20.16
N PRO A 196 10.59 -7.69 20.58
CA PRO A 196 11.75 -7.93 19.72
C PRO A 196 11.76 -9.39 19.27
N GLY A 197 11.79 -9.61 17.96
CA GLY A 197 11.99 -10.93 17.40
C GLY A 197 13.40 -11.47 17.65
N PRO A 198 13.62 -12.76 17.37
CA PRO A 198 14.95 -13.34 17.29
C PRO A 198 15.80 -12.63 16.25
N GLU A 199 17.12 -12.69 16.42
CA GLU A 199 18.06 -12.04 15.52
C GLU A 199 18.12 -12.79 14.21
N VAL A 200 17.95 -12.10 13.08
CA VAL A 200 18.11 -12.71 11.76
C VAL A 200 19.29 -12.05 11.07
N THR A 201 20.29 -12.85 10.72
CA THR A 201 21.49 -12.36 10.05
C THR A 201 21.35 -12.47 8.54
N PHE A 202 21.68 -11.38 7.85
CA PHE A 202 21.70 -11.29 6.40
C PHE A 202 23.08 -10.79 5.92
N PRO A 203 23.46 -11.06 4.66
CA PRO A 203 24.67 -10.52 4.06
C PRO A 203 24.43 -9.05 3.66
N TRP A 204 24.34 -8.17 4.66
CA TRP A 204 23.92 -6.77 4.49
C TRP A 204 24.72 -6.00 3.43
N THR A 205 26.04 -6.16 3.43
CA THR A 205 27.02 -5.43 2.60
C THR A 205 26.71 -5.43 1.09
N GLN A 206 26.06 -6.49 0.60
CA GLN A 206 25.80 -6.70 -0.83
C GLN A 206 24.34 -6.47 -1.25
N LEU A 207 23.47 -6.05 -0.32
CA LEU A 207 22.05 -5.82 -0.62
C LEU A 207 21.88 -4.51 -1.41
N GLU A 208 21.11 -4.59 -2.49
CA GLU A 208 20.74 -3.46 -3.34
C GLU A 208 19.38 -2.88 -2.96
N SER A 209 18.46 -3.73 -2.47
CA SER A 209 17.12 -3.32 -2.06
C SER A 209 16.72 -3.99 -0.75
N ILE A 210 16.40 -3.17 0.24
CA ILE A 210 15.97 -3.60 1.57
C ILE A 210 14.59 -3.01 1.84
N HIS A 211 13.62 -3.88 2.11
CA HIS A 211 12.36 -3.53 2.72
C HIS A 211 12.25 -4.28 4.05
N TYR A 212 12.41 -3.58 5.15
CA TYR A 212 12.46 -4.17 6.49
C TYR A 212 11.39 -3.54 7.37
N THR A 213 10.43 -4.35 7.82
CA THR A 213 9.42 -3.99 8.80
C THR A 213 9.62 -4.83 10.06
N THR A 214 9.92 -4.18 11.18
CA THR A 214 10.33 -4.87 12.41
C THR A 214 9.85 -4.14 13.67
N LEU A 215 10.01 -4.82 14.80
CA LEU A 215 9.87 -4.26 16.15
C LEU A 215 11.22 -4.24 16.89
N ARG A 216 12.30 -4.62 16.19
CA ARG A 216 13.67 -4.60 16.71
C ARG A 216 14.35 -3.29 16.34
N GLU A 217 14.81 -2.60 17.36
CA GLU A 217 15.32 -1.22 17.28
C GLU A 217 16.77 -1.13 16.76
N ASP A 218 17.47 -2.26 16.65
CA ASP A 218 18.88 -2.34 16.31
C ASP A 218 19.15 -2.53 14.80
N VAL A 219 18.18 -3.02 14.05
CA VAL A 219 18.41 -3.46 12.66
C VAL A 219 18.77 -2.31 11.73
N TYR A 220 18.17 -1.13 11.91
CA TYR A 220 18.56 0.05 11.15
C TYR A 220 20.04 0.37 11.34
N THR A 221 20.54 0.30 12.58
CA THR A 221 21.95 0.53 12.90
C THR A 221 22.84 -0.51 12.23
N VAL A 222 22.45 -1.78 12.28
CA VAL A 222 23.18 -2.87 11.59
C VAL A 222 23.27 -2.64 10.08
N ILE A 223 22.17 -2.18 9.44
CA ILE A 223 22.16 -1.88 7.99
C ILE A 223 23.12 -0.74 7.66
N MET A 224 23.12 0.32 8.46
CA MET A 224 23.97 1.49 8.26
C MET A 224 25.46 1.17 8.51
N ASP A 225 25.74 0.42 9.58
CA ASP A 225 27.10 0.01 9.96
C ASP A 225 27.71 -1.00 8.98
N ALA A 226 26.87 -1.73 8.23
CA ALA A 226 27.33 -2.64 7.19
C ALA A 226 28.00 -1.94 5.99
N ASN A 227 27.94 -0.60 5.89
CA ASN A 227 28.58 0.20 4.83
C ASN A 227 28.26 -0.32 3.42
N THR A 228 26.97 -0.43 3.12
CA THR A 228 26.44 -1.02 1.89
C THR A 228 26.65 -0.09 0.69
N THR A 229 27.69 -0.32 -0.11
CA THR A 229 27.98 0.55 -1.28
C THR A 229 27.01 0.37 -2.44
N GLU A 230 26.38 -0.80 -2.52
CA GLU A 230 25.44 -1.17 -3.59
C GLU A 230 23.98 -0.83 -3.26
N LEU A 231 23.69 -0.30 -2.08
CA LEU A 231 22.33 -0.05 -1.63
C LEU A 231 21.66 1.05 -2.47
N ARG A 232 20.61 0.67 -3.21
CA ARG A 232 19.81 1.55 -4.08
C ARG A 232 18.47 1.93 -3.47
N SER A 233 17.88 1.06 -2.66
CA SER A 233 16.56 1.26 -2.07
C SER A 233 16.53 0.78 -0.62
N LEU A 234 16.17 1.67 0.30
CA LEU A 234 15.93 1.35 1.70
C LEU A 234 14.52 1.77 2.09
N VAL A 235 13.70 0.79 2.48
CA VAL A 235 12.40 1.00 3.10
C VAL A 235 12.44 0.37 4.47
N TYR A 236 12.60 1.20 5.50
CA TYR A 236 12.67 0.76 6.88
C TYR A 236 11.44 1.25 7.64
N ALA A 237 10.76 0.33 8.32
CA ALA A 237 9.54 0.58 9.05
C ALA A 237 9.58 -0.08 10.43
N GLU A 238 9.24 0.69 11.46
CA GLU A 238 9.24 0.22 12.84
C GLU A 238 8.09 0.83 13.65
N ALA A 239 7.69 0.21 14.77
CA ALA A 239 6.75 0.85 15.69
C ALA A 239 7.43 2.03 16.40
N HIS A 240 8.63 1.81 16.92
CA HIS A 240 9.29 2.76 17.80
C HIS A 240 10.77 2.86 17.47
N PHE A 241 11.18 3.99 16.90
CA PHE A 241 12.57 4.25 16.55
C PHE A 241 13.27 4.89 17.76
N ARG A 242 14.15 4.13 18.44
CA ARG A 242 14.83 4.62 19.67
C ARG A 242 16.33 4.84 19.52
N ALA A 243 16.98 4.09 18.65
CA ALA A 243 18.43 4.12 18.49
C ALA A 243 18.79 4.52 17.05
N LEU A 244 19.83 5.35 16.94
CA LEU A 244 20.44 5.71 15.67
C LEU A 244 21.89 5.22 15.67
N PRO A 245 22.49 4.98 14.49
CA PRO A 245 23.90 4.64 14.41
C PRO A 245 24.75 5.74 15.04
N ARG A 246 25.88 5.36 15.65
CA ARG A 246 26.77 6.31 16.34
C ARG A 246 27.88 6.88 15.44
N LEU A 247 28.12 6.27 14.30
CA LEU A 247 29.18 6.66 13.38
C LEU A 247 28.65 7.72 12.42
N SER A 248 29.37 8.80 12.19
CA SER A 248 29.01 9.82 11.20
C SER A 248 30.27 10.49 10.65
N PRO A 249 30.28 10.97 9.38
CA PRO A 249 29.17 10.98 8.40
C PRO A 249 29.03 9.68 7.58
N PHE A 250 27.81 9.36 7.13
CA PHE A 250 27.54 8.23 6.21
C PHE A 250 27.33 8.72 4.79
N THR A 251 28.08 8.14 3.85
CA THR A 251 27.84 8.34 2.42
C THR A 251 27.24 7.08 1.82
N LEU A 252 26.02 7.17 1.28
CA LEU A 252 25.38 6.09 0.53
C LEU A 252 25.25 6.52 -0.94
N PRO A 253 26.26 6.24 -1.78
CA PRO A 253 26.39 6.90 -3.08
C PRO A 253 25.33 6.46 -4.11
N GLN A 254 24.79 5.24 -3.98
CA GLN A 254 23.87 4.65 -4.95
C GLN A 254 22.39 4.72 -4.53
N ILE A 255 22.09 5.22 -3.32
CA ILE A 255 20.73 5.19 -2.80
C ILE A 255 19.85 6.17 -3.56
N THR A 256 18.83 5.64 -4.22
CA THR A 256 17.84 6.42 -4.97
C THR A 256 16.55 6.58 -4.19
N THR A 257 16.22 5.61 -3.34
CA THR A 257 15.01 5.59 -2.52
C THR A 257 15.36 5.36 -1.06
N MET A 258 14.95 6.28 -0.19
CA MET A 258 15.04 6.13 1.26
C MET A 258 13.69 6.44 1.89
N ARG A 259 13.12 5.46 2.59
CA ARG A 259 11.84 5.59 3.30
C ARG A 259 12.02 5.12 4.73
N LEU A 260 11.83 6.02 5.68
CA LEU A 260 11.92 5.77 7.10
C LEU A 260 10.55 6.00 7.73
N ARG A 261 9.98 4.95 8.34
CA ARG A 261 8.62 4.98 8.91
C ARG A 261 8.65 4.51 10.36
N ALA A 262 8.17 5.32 11.30
CA ALA A 262 8.09 4.94 12.73
C ALA A 262 6.80 5.46 13.38
N LEU A 263 6.02 4.67 14.16
CA LEU A 263 4.82 5.25 14.82
C LEU A 263 5.26 6.42 15.69
N ILE A 264 6.41 6.20 16.33
CA ILE A 264 7.06 7.12 17.22
C ILE A 264 8.56 7.13 16.89
N PHE A 265 9.11 8.32 16.66
CA PHE A 265 10.56 8.58 16.74
C PHE A 265 10.87 9.15 18.13
N SER A 266 11.60 8.38 18.93
CA SER A 266 12.12 8.79 20.25
C SER A 266 13.62 9.07 20.22
N CYS A 267 14.19 9.14 19.02
CA CYS A 267 15.58 9.51 18.76
C CYS A 267 15.65 10.82 17.97
N ASP A 268 16.82 11.45 17.95
CA ASP A 268 17.07 12.65 17.15
C ASP A 268 17.32 12.28 15.67
N ILE A 269 16.27 11.81 15.01
CA ILE A 269 16.30 11.43 13.59
C ILE A 269 16.73 12.60 12.71
N ILE A 270 16.47 13.83 13.16
CA ILE A 270 16.77 15.05 12.45
C ILE A 270 18.29 15.29 12.38
N THR A 271 18.98 15.19 13.52
CA THR A 271 20.45 15.25 13.55
C THR A 271 21.06 14.12 12.73
N HIS A 272 20.51 12.91 12.79
CA HIS A 272 21.01 11.81 11.94
C HIS A 272 20.86 12.09 10.44
N LEU A 273 19.72 12.62 9.99
CA LEU A 273 19.55 13.06 8.59
C LEU A 273 20.54 14.17 8.22
N SER A 274 20.95 15.00 9.20
CA SER A 274 21.96 16.04 9.01
C SER A 274 23.38 15.48 8.75
N GLU A 275 23.61 14.20 9.04
CA GLU A 275 24.92 13.54 8.88
C GLU A 275 25.00 12.67 7.62
N LEU A 276 23.87 12.47 6.92
CA LEU A 276 23.80 11.67 5.70
C LEU A 276 24.22 12.46 4.45
N ILE A 277 24.94 11.78 3.55
CA ILE A 277 25.28 12.24 2.20
C ILE A 277 24.73 11.23 1.19
N LEU A 278 23.70 11.62 0.43
CA LEU A 278 22.89 10.74 -0.40
C LEU A 278 22.79 11.28 -1.85
N PRO A 279 23.90 11.28 -2.63
CA PRO A 279 23.97 12.04 -3.87
C PRO A 279 23.04 11.54 -4.98
N ALA A 280 22.71 10.25 -5.01
CA ALA A 280 21.78 9.67 -5.97
C ALA A 280 20.30 9.73 -5.54
N LEU A 281 19.99 10.36 -4.40
CA LEU A 281 18.65 10.31 -3.82
C LEU A 281 17.63 11.03 -4.71
N THR A 282 16.55 10.33 -5.02
CA THR A 282 15.43 10.86 -5.82
C THR A 282 14.10 10.75 -5.09
N HIS A 283 13.97 9.79 -4.17
CA HIS A 283 12.76 9.56 -3.38
C HIS A 283 13.11 9.54 -1.91
N PHE A 284 12.61 10.52 -1.17
CA PHE A 284 12.77 10.60 0.27
C PHE A 284 11.41 10.57 0.96
N GLU A 285 11.33 9.79 2.03
CA GLU A 285 10.14 9.68 2.84
C GLU A 285 10.52 9.52 4.32
N LEU A 286 9.97 10.39 5.16
CA LEU A 286 10.08 10.32 6.62
C LEU A 286 8.66 10.39 7.18
N TRP A 287 8.17 9.31 7.78
CA TRP A 287 6.83 9.25 8.37
C TRP A 287 6.84 8.79 9.82
N GLY A 288 6.15 9.52 10.68
CA GLY A 288 5.98 9.14 12.07
C GLY A 288 5.70 10.28 13.02
N ARG A 289 5.36 9.95 14.27
CA ARG A 289 5.24 10.96 15.32
C ARG A 289 6.60 11.25 15.91
N MET A 290 7.07 12.50 15.80
CA MET A 290 8.27 12.94 16.51
C MET A 290 7.91 13.15 17.99
N MET A 291 8.40 12.33 18.91
CA MET A 291 8.17 12.53 20.36
C MET A 291 9.33 13.21 21.07
N TRP A 292 10.53 13.19 20.47
CA TRP A 292 11.67 13.89 21.04
C TRP A 292 11.35 15.39 21.16
N ALA A 293 11.68 16.04 22.27
CA ALA A 293 11.32 17.43 22.57
C ALA A 293 12.48 18.42 22.27
N GLY A 294 13.41 18.03 21.40
CA GLY A 294 14.60 18.82 21.16
C GLY A 294 14.34 20.14 20.42
N PRO A 295 15.23 21.13 20.59
CA PRO A 295 15.11 22.44 19.95
C PRO A 295 15.17 22.38 18.42
N SER A 296 15.71 21.32 17.82
CA SER A 296 15.94 21.13 16.37
C SER A 296 14.85 20.35 15.63
N ASN A 297 13.66 20.15 16.20
CA ASN A 297 12.59 19.33 15.61
C ASN A 297 11.98 19.81 14.28
N ASP A 298 12.52 20.85 13.65
CA ASP A 298 12.04 21.25 12.34
C ASP A 298 12.64 20.35 11.25
N GLN A 299 11.75 19.67 10.53
CA GLN A 299 12.09 18.77 9.43
C GLN A 299 12.55 19.54 8.19
N TYR A 300 12.07 20.77 7.97
CA TYR A 300 12.32 21.52 6.72
C TYR A 300 13.75 22.06 6.61
N PRO A 301 14.33 22.74 7.64
CA PRO A 301 15.74 23.17 7.60
C PRO A 301 16.69 22.00 7.46
N SER A 302 16.38 20.91 8.17
CA SER A 302 17.22 19.71 8.21
C SER A 302 17.23 18.98 6.86
N MET A 303 16.07 18.90 6.22
CA MET A 303 16.00 18.41 4.84
C MET A 303 16.67 19.35 3.84
N SER A 304 16.52 20.66 4.00
CA SER A 304 17.21 21.63 3.15
C SER A 304 18.72 21.45 3.25
N GLY A 305 19.24 21.23 4.47
CA GLY A 305 20.62 20.86 4.73
C GLY A 305 21.03 19.56 4.02
N LEU A 306 20.22 18.50 4.12
CA LEU A 306 20.49 17.22 3.45
C LEU A 306 20.54 17.37 1.93
N VAL A 307 19.58 18.06 1.32
CA VAL A 307 19.55 18.27 -0.13
C VAL A 307 20.77 19.05 -0.59
N ARG A 308 21.13 20.14 0.10
CA ARG A 308 22.33 20.93 -0.22
C ARG A 308 23.62 20.14 -0.09
N ARG A 309 23.80 19.41 1.01
CA ARG A 309 25.02 18.62 1.26
C ARG A 309 25.13 17.45 0.28
N SER A 310 24.02 16.80 -0.03
CA SER A 310 24.00 15.65 -0.94
C SER A 310 24.07 16.07 -2.40
N GLY A 311 23.65 17.29 -2.74
CA GLY A 311 23.51 17.74 -4.13
C GLY A 311 22.48 16.91 -4.91
N CYS A 312 21.54 16.28 -4.21
CA CYS A 312 20.58 15.36 -4.82
C CYS A 312 19.41 16.09 -5.45
N SER A 313 18.69 15.41 -6.34
CA SER A 313 17.55 15.98 -7.08
C SER A 313 16.29 15.18 -6.79
N LEU A 314 15.54 15.61 -5.78
CA LEU A 314 14.34 14.92 -5.33
C LEU A 314 13.21 15.03 -6.37
N LYS A 315 12.65 13.88 -6.71
CA LYS A 315 11.41 13.72 -7.49
C LYS A 315 10.21 13.44 -6.60
N ARG A 316 10.44 12.80 -5.44
CA ARG A 316 9.42 12.59 -4.42
C ARG A 316 9.93 12.96 -3.04
N LEU A 317 9.11 13.72 -2.32
CA LEU A 317 9.34 14.13 -0.95
C LEU A 317 8.10 13.86 -0.13
N ALA A 318 8.25 13.13 0.96
CA ALA A 318 7.19 12.87 1.91
C ALA A 318 7.68 13.12 3.34
N LEU A 319 6.99 13.99 4.08
CA LEU A 319 7.40 14.43 5.41
C LEU A 319 6.28 14.24 6.44
N ALA A 320 6.67 13.99 7.69
CA ALA A 320 5.76 13.74 8.78
C ALA A 320 5.28 15.04 9.44
N SER A 321 4.25 14.95 10.29
CA SER A 321 3.87 16.07 11.14
C SER A 321 4.97 16.43 12.12
N SER A 322 5.19 17.73 12.30
CA SER A 322 6.09 18.34 13.25
C SER A 322 5.28 18.82 14.47
N ASN A 323 5.84 18.72 15.68
CA ASN A 323 5.21 19.32 16.86
C ASN A 323 5.36 20.85 16.91
N LYS A 324 6.16 21.43 16.02
CA LYS A 324 6.35 22.87 15.86
C LYS A 324 5.54 23.37 14.66
N PRO A 325 4.90 24.56 14.78
CA PRO A 325 4.31 25.24 13.63
C PRO A 325 5.35 25.37 12.53
N VAL A 326 4.93 25.08 11.30
CA VAL A 326 5.81 25.17 10.13
C VAL A 326 6.08 26.63 9.81
N GLU A 327 7.35 27.04 9.81
CA GLU A 327 7.73 28.35 9.30
C GLU A 327 7.66 28.37 7.77
N TYR A 328 6.95 29.36 7.22
CA TYR A 328 6.73 29.50 5.78
C TYR A 328 8.03 29.60 4.99
N SER A 329 9.05 30.28 5.54
CA SER A 329 10.36 30.46 4.90
C SER A 329 11.07 29.14 4.67
N ASP A 330 11.10 28.27 5.68
CA ASP A 330 11.85 27.02 5.66
C ASP A 330 11.22 26.02 4.67
N PHE A 331 9.90 26.03 4.58
CA PHE A 331 9.16 25.27 3.58
C PHE A 331 9.51 25.73 2.16
N CYS A 332 9.45 27.04 1.89
CA CYS A 332 9.76 27.60 0.58
C CYS A 332 11.22 27.33 0.19
N GLU A 333 12.13 27.45 1.15
CA GLU A 333 13.54 27.18 0.97
C GLU A 333 13.76 25.72 0.52
N LEU A 334 13.17 24.75 1.21
CA LEU A 334 13.27 23.34 0.82
C LEU A 334 12.73 23.10 -0.59
N LEU A 335 11.55 23.63 -0.92
CA LEU A 335 10.93 23.43 -2.22
C LEU A 335 11.75 24.08 -3.35
N SER A 336 12.40 25.21 -3.09
CA SER A 336 13.27 25.88 -4.06
C SER A 336 14.51 25.05 -4.44
N LEU A 337 14.97 24.17 -3.53
CA LEU A 337 16.08 23.24 -3.77
C LEU A 337 15.67 22.02 -4.60
N CYS A 338 14.37 21.79 -4.81
CA CYS A 338 13.83 20.58 -5.44
C CYS A 338 13.03 20.89 -6.72
N PRO A 339 13.62 21.52 -7.77
CA PRO A 339 12.88 21.91 -8.97
C PRO A 339 12.32 20.70 -9.77
N GLU A 340 12.90 19.52 -9.57
CA GLU A 340 12.48 18.26 -10.22
C GLU A 340 11.35 17.53 -9.47
N LEU A 341 10.79 18.12 -8.42
CA LEU A 341 9.79 17.46 -7.58
C LEU A 341 8.49 17.22 -8.36
N GLU A 342 8.11 15.95 -8.46
CA GLU A 342 6.87 15.47 -9.11
C GLU A 342 5.81 15.06 -8.08
N SER A 343 6.22 14.69 -6.87
CA SER A 343 5.35 14.21 -5.80
C SER A 343 5.73 14.81 -4.45
N LEU A 344 4.76 15.46 -3.81
CA LEU A 344 4.92 16.08 -2.49
C LEU A 344 3.84 15.57 -1.54
N ASP A 345 4.23 14.88 -0.49
CA ASP A 345 3.34 14.42 0.57
C ASP A 345 3.69 15.17 1.88
N ILE A 346 2.74 15.94 2.43
CA ILE A 346 2.96 16.77 3.62
C ILE A 346 1.86 16.59 4.66
N PRO A 347 2.13 16.85 5.95
CA PRO A 347 1.08 16.96 6.94
C PRO A 347 0.13 18.11 6.57
N LEU A 348 -1.14 17.98 6.92
CA LEU A 348 -2.07 19.11 6.85
C LEU A 348 -1.56 20.21 7.80
N PRO A 349 -1.31 21.43 7.31
CA PRO A 349 -0.80 22.51 8.15
C PRO A 349 -1.86 23.03 9.13
N ASP A 350 -1.38 23.62 10.22
CA ASP A 350 -2.22 24.23 11.25
C ASP A 350 -3.00 25.45 10.74
N ASN A 351 -4.08 25.81 11.45
CA ASN A 351 -4.86 27.01 11.16
C ASN A 351 -3.97 28.27 11.17
N GLY A 352 -4.11 29.11 10.14
CA GLY A 352 -3.29 30.33 9.96
C GLY A 352 -1.97 30.11 9.23
N SER A 353 -1.60 28.86 8.91
CA SER A 353 -0.45 28.58 8.07
C SER A 353 -0.64 29.08 6.63
N THR A 354 0.42 29.64 6.07
CA THR A 354 0.44 30.18 4.70
C THR A 354 1.18 29.27 3.71
N ILE A 355 1.52 28.03 4.10
CA ILE A 355 2.38 27.17 3.25
C ILE A 355 1.78 26.90 1.86
N PHE A 356 0.46 26.82 1.73
CA PHE A 356 -0.18 26.62 0.43
C PHE A 356 -0.02 27.83 -0.50
N ASN A 357 0.20 29.03 0.04
CA ASN A 357 0.48 30.21 -0.77
C ASN A 357 1.76 30.05 -1.59
N SER A 358 2.76 29.32 -1.08
CA SER A 358 3.99 29.02 -1.83
C SER A 358 3.76 28.11 -3.03
N LEU A 359 2.64 27.38 -3.05
CA LEU A 359 2.24 26.53 -4.15
C LEU A 359 1.33 27.25 -5.15
N ILE A 360 0.84 28.46 -4.87
CA ILE A 360 0.00 29.18 -5.84
C ILE A 360 0.87 29.67 -7.00
N VAL A 361 0.42 29.42 -8.23
CA VAL A 361 1.08 29.94 -9.44
C VAL A 361 0.33 31.19 -9.91
N GLU A 362 0.98 32.35 -9.84
CA GLU A 362 0.37 33.60 -10.29
C GLU A 362 0.29 33.67 -11.82
N PRO A 363 -0.90 33.90 -12.41
CA PRO A 363 -1.11 33.84 -13.86
C PRO A 363 -0.51 35.02 -14.66
N PHE A 364 -0.01 36.08 -14.00
CA PHE A 364 0.37 37.34 -14.66
C PHE A 364 1.82 37.79 -14.45
N GLN A 365 2.66 37.05 -13.72
CA GLN A 365 4.07 37.38 -13.56
C GLN A 365 4.93 36.61 -14.57
N SER A 366 5.30 37.29 -15.67
CA SER A 366 6.03 36.74 -16.82
C SER A 366 7.48 36.30 -16.56
N VAL A 367 7.98 36.30 -15.31
CA VAL A 367 9.43 36.26 -15.04
C VAL A 367 9.85 35.18 -14.02
N SER A 368 8.99 34.74 -13.10
CA SER A 368 9.39 33.76 -12.07
C SER A 368 8.92 32.36 -12.44
N THR A 369 9.85 31.42 -12.58
CA THR A 369 9.53 29.98 -12.66
C THR A 369 8.84 29.56 -11.36
N PRO A 370 7.67 28.88 -11.42
CA PRO A 370 6.96 28.50 -10.22
C PRO A 370 7.82 27.56 -9.36
N ILE A 371 7.70 27.68 -8.04
CA ILE A 371 8.33 26.74 -7.09
C ILE A 371 7.78 25.34 -7.41
N VAL A 372 8.66 24.33 -7.51
CA VAL A 372 8.33 22.95 -7.92
C VAL A 372 7.49 22.86 -9.21
N PRO A 373 8.03 23.27 -10.38
CA PRO A 373 7.28 23.38 -11.63
C PRO A 373 6.76 22.03 -12.16
N LYS A 374 7.35 20.91 -11.72
CA LYS A 374 7.03 19.55 -12.19
C LYS A 374 6.02 18.82 -11.29
N LEU A 375 5.46 19.49 -10.29
CA LEU A 375 4.56 18.86 -9.32
C LEU A 375 3.30 18.28 -10.00
N ARG A 376 3.16 16.96 -9.91
CA ARG A 376 2.05 16.17 -10.47
C ARG A 376 1.12 15.62 -9.40
N THR A 377 1.65 15.33 -8.21
CA THR A 377 0.88 14.73 -7.12
C THR A 377 1.12 15.48 -5.81
N LEU A 378 0.04 15.82 -5.11
CA LEU A 378 0.07 16.44 -3.78
C LEU A 378 -0.67 15.55 -2.78
N GLY A 379 0.02 15.01 -1.79
CA GLY A 379 -0.57 14.27 -0.67
C GLY A 379 -0.70 15.12 0.58
N LEU A 380 -1.87 15.10 1.20
CA LEU A 380 -2.16 15.79 2.46
C LEU A 380 -2.55 14.78 3.52
N HIS A 381 -1.82 14.78 4.61
CA HIS A 381 -2.00 13.78 5.66
C HIS A 381 -2.41 14.41 6.99
N TYR A 382 -3.53 13.93 7.52
CA TYR A 382 -3.99 14.31 8.85
C TYR A 382 -3.76 13.17 9.83
N HIS A 383 -2.88 13.44 10.80
CA HIS A 383 -2.55 12.52 11.88
C HIS A 383 -3.09 13.11 13.18
N SER A 384 -4.20 12.56 13.67
CA SER A 384 -4.76 12.97 14.96
C SER A 384 -3.83 12.50 16.09
N GLY A 385 -2.79 13.29 16.41
CA GLY A 385 -1.95 13.09 17.59
C GLY A 385 -2.58 13.65 18.87
N ALA A 386 -3.62 14.48 18.74
CA ALA A 386 -4.38 15.04 19.84
C ALA A 386 -5.68 14.26 20.01
N LEU A 387 -5.69 13.29 20.92
CA LEU A 387 -6.88 12.53 21.31
C LEU A 387 -8.01 13.39 21.93
N LEU A 388 -7.89 14.71 21.95
CA LEU A 388 -8.80 15.61 22.66
C LEU A 388 -8.81 16.98 21.97
N GLN A 389 -9.72 17.21 21.02
CA GLN A 389 -10.65 18.35 21.03
C GLN A 389 -11.52 18.38 19.75
N PRO A 390 -12.85 18.56 19.86
CA PRO A 390 -13.77 18.68 18.73
C PRO A 390 -13.92 20.11 18.16
N ASP A 391 -13.24 21.11 18.71
CA ASP A 391 -13.44 22.54 18.34
C ASP A 391 -12.54 23.00 17.18
N PHE A 392 -12.36 22.16 16.15
CA PHE A 392 -11.66 22.58 14.94
C PHE A 392 -12.63 23.28 13.99
N GLY A 393 -12.59 24.61 13.98
CA GLY A 393 -13.10 25.40 12.86
C GLY A 393 -12.41 24.99 11.55
N ILE A 394 -13.10 25.18 10.42
CA ILE A 394 -12.56 24.90 9.08
C ILE A 394 -11.20 25.62 8.97
N PRO A 395 -10.11 24.92 8.60
CA PRO A 395 -8.83 25.59 8.45
C PRO A 395 -8.91 26.68 7.40
N ASP A 396 -8.55 27.92 7.75
CA ASP A 396 -8.47 29.03 6.79
C ASP A 396 -7.56 28.68 5.58
N CYS A 397 -6.64 27.73 5.77
CA CYS A 397 -5.75 27.23 4.73
C CYS A 397 -6.46 26.43 3.61
N VAL A 398 -7.72 26.00 3.78
CA VAL A 398 -8.45 25.23 2.76
C VAL A 398 -8.71 26.09 1.50
N ASN A 399 -8.96 27.39 1.66
CA ASN A 399 -9.11 28.30 0.52
C ASN A 399 -7.81 28.40 -0.29
N ALA A 400 -6.68 28.62 0.39
CA ALA A 400 -5.35 28.67 -0.23
C ALA A 400 -4.99 27.33 -0.91
N LEU A 401 -5.38 26.19 -0.31
CA LEU A 401 -5.23 24.89 -0.92
C LEU A 401 -6.01 24.79 -2.24
N VAL A 402 -7.30 25.15 -2.24
CA VAL A 402 -8.12 25.10 -3.47
C VAL A 402 -7.55 26.02 -4.55
N GLU A 403 -7.06 27.20 -4.19
CA GLU A 403 -6.39 28.11 -5.11
C GLU A 403 -5.08 27.53 -5.68
N ALA A 404 -4.25 26.90 -4.83
CA ALA A 404 -3.04 26.20 -5.25
C ALA A 404 -3.36 25.04 -6.23
N ILE A 405 -4.42 24.27 -5.94
CA ILE A 405 -4.88 23.19 -6.83
C ILE A 405 -5.33 23.76 -8.18
N GLN A 406 -6.15 24.81 -8.17
CA GLN A 406 -6.68 25.40 -9.40
C GLN A 406 -5.58 26.03 -10.25
N SER A 407 -4.68 26.81 -9.65
CA SER A 407 -3.57 27.47 -10.37
C SER A 407 -2.60 26.47 -10.99
N ARG A 408 -2.42 25.28 -10.39
CA ARG A 408 -1.58 24.19 -10.92
C ARG A 408 -2.31 23.17 -11.78
N SER A 409 -3.60 23.33 -12.00
CA SER A 409 -4.38 22.39 -12.79
C SER A 409 -3.96 22.40 -14.28
N PRO A 410 -4.01 21.25 -14.99
CA PRO A 410 -3.68 21.16 -16.40
C PRO A 410 -4.37 22.17 -17.33
N PRO A 411 -5.66 22.52 -17.13
CA PRO A 411 -6.34 23.54 -17.93
C PRO A 411 -5.74 24.94 -17.81
N ARG A 412 -5.00 25.23 -16.74
CA ARG A 412 -4.29 26.49 -16.53
C ARG A 412 -2.80 26.40 -16.88
N GLY A 413 -2.37 25.32 -17.54
CA GLY A 413 -0.97 25.10 -17.92
C GLY A 413 -0.08 24.50 -16.84
N GLY A 414 -0.64 24.13 -15.68
CA GLY A 414 0.07 23.40 -14.65
C GLY A 414 0.14 21.89 -14.93
N LEU A 415 0.81 21.15 -14.05
CA LEU A 415 1.03 19.70 -14.20
C LEU A 415 0.38 18.87 -13.09
N LEU A 416 -0.37 19.49 -12.16
CA LEU A 416 -0.96 18.79 -11.03
C LEU A 416 -2.09 17.87 -11.49
N GLU A 417 -1.84 16.57 -11.52
CA GLU A 417 -2.79 15.55 -11.98
C GLU A 417 -3.66 15.01 -10.84
N GLU A 418 -3.17 15.01 -9.60
CA GLU A 418 -3.85 14.34 -8.49
C GLU A 418 -3.54 14.97 -7.13
N VAL A 419 -4.56 15.08 -6.28
CA VAL A 419 -4.45 15.52 -4.88
C VAL A 419 -5.02 14.44 -3.97
N ASN A 420 -4.18 13.85 -3.14
CA ASN A 420 -4.54 12.78 -2.22
C ASN A 420 -4.75 13.34 -0.81
N PHE A 421 -5.78 12.84 -0.15
CA PHE A 421 -6.14 13.18 1.23
C PHE A 421 -6.14 11.89 2.05
N PHE A 422 -5.31 11.85 3.10
CA PHE A 422 -5.13 10.71 3.99
C PHE A 422 -5.51 11.08 5.42
N TRP A 423 -6.61 10.53 5.92
CA TRP A 423 -7.17 10.81 7.24
C TRP A 423 -7.37 9.53 8.03
N THR A 424 -7.43 9.61 9.35
CA THR A 424 -7.80 8.47 10.20
C THR A 424 -9.15 7.86 9.81
N SER A 425 -10.14 8.68 9.47
CA SER A 425 -11.43 8.21 8.94
C SER A 425 -12.02 9.14 7.88
N THR A 426 -12.83 8.55 6.98
CA THR A 426 -13.60 9.29 5.97
C THR A 426 -14.51 10.33 6.61
N LEU A 427 -15.12 10.00 7.75
CA LEU A 427 -16.02 10.91 8.45
C LEU A 427 -15.28 12.16 8.95
N ALA A 428 -14.11 11.97 9.56
CA ALA A 428 -13.26 13.07 10.02
C ALA A 428 -12.79 13.95 8.86
N LEU A 429 -12.35 13.33 7.75
CA LEU A 429 -11.98 14.04 6.52
C LEU A 429 -13.12 14.93 6.04
N HIS A 430 -14.31 14.35 5.89
CA HIS A 430 -15.48 15.08 5.44
C HIS A 430 -15.90 16.19 6.41
N ASN A 431 -15.78 15.94 7.72
CA ASN A 431 -16.10 16.94 8.75
C ASN A 431 -15.15 18.14 8.68
N MET A 432 -13.89 17.89 8.36
CA MET A 432 -12.86 18.92 8.36
C MET A 432 -12.80 19.71 7.05
N LEU A 433 -12.98 19.04 5.90
CA LEU A 433 -12.78 19.66 4.59
C LEU A 433 -14.08 20.09 3.89
N PHE A 434 -15.21 19.44 4.20
CA PHE A 434 -16.44 19.54 3.41
C PHE A 434 -17.67 19.99 4.18
N VAL A 435 -17.53 20.47 5.42
CA VAL A 435 -18.69 20.98 6.19
C VAL A 435 -19.02 22.41 5.77
N GLY A 436 -20.32 22.66 5.51
CA GLY A 436 -20.82 23.99 5.15
C GLY A 436 -20.51 24.36 3.69
N ASN A 437 -20.33 25.67 3.44
CA ASN A 437 -19.87 26.15 2.12
C ASN A 437 -18.39 25.82 1.99
N SER A 438 -18.07 24.65 1.46
CA SER A 438 -16.68 24.22 1.28
C SER A 438 -16.04 25.01 0.15
N ALA A 439 -14.76 25.36 0.29
CA ALA A 439 -13.98 25.92 -0.82
C ALA A 439 -13.96 24.97 -2.04
N PHE A 440 -14.11 23.65 -1.80
CA PHE A 440 -14.23 22.64 -2.84
C PHE A 440 -15.57 22.70 -3.61
N ASP A 441 -16.55 23.46 -3.15
CA ASP A 441 -17.77 23.72 -3.94
C ASP A 441 -17.45 24.51 -5.21
N ILE A 442 -16.37 25.29 -5.22
CA ILE A 442 -15.91 26.04 -6.40
C ILE A 442 -15.46 25.09 -7.52
N PRO A 443 -14.47 24.19 -7.33
CA PRO A 443 -14.12 23.22 -8.35
C PRO A 443 -15.30 22.31 -8.68
N ASP A 444 -16.13 21.92 -7.71
CA ASP A 444 -17.31 21.08 -7.96
C ASP A 444 -18.40 21.79 -8.79
N GLY A 445 -18.29 23.10 -9.07
CA GLY A 445 -19.23 23.84 -9.93
C GLY A 445 -20.47 24.39 -9.22
N GLY A 446 -20.36 24.62 -7.92
CA GLY A 446 -21.45 25.01 -7.04
C GLY A 446 -22.29 23.82 -6.58
N VAL A 447 -22.51 23.72 -5.27
CA VAL A 447 -23.34 22.68 -4.69
C VAL A 447 -24.77 23.21 -4.49
N ASP A 448 -25.76 22.44 -4.93
CA ASP A 448 -27.15 22.69 -4.57
C ASP A 448 -27.29 22.49 -3.05
N THR A 449 -27.51 23.56 -2.30
CA THR A 449 -27.56 23.54 -0.82
C THR A 449 -28.61 22.56 -0.28
N LYS A 450 -29.65 22.26 -1.05
CA LYS A 450 -30.67 21.26 -0.71
C LYS A 450 -30.17 19.83 -0.91
N ALA A 451 -29.29 19.62 -1.89
CA ALA A 451 -28.64 18.35 -2.14
C ALA A 451 -27.70 17.95 -1.01
N ASP A 452 -26.91 18.91 -0.52
CA ASP A 452 -25.86 18.72 0.49
C ASP A 452 -26.44 18.45 1.88
N LYS A 453 -27.49 19.19 2.26
CA LYS A 453 -28.18 19.04 3.56
C LYS A 453 -28.79 17.64 3.77
N MET A 454 -29.20 16.96 2.69
CA MET A 454 -29.79 15.61 2.75
C MET A 454 -28.74 14.48 2.71
N PHE A 455 -27.53 14.75 2.19
CA PHE A 455 -26.41 13.82 2.30
C PHE A 455 -25.72 13.92 3.68
N ASN A 456 -26.06 14.92 4.50
CA ASN A 456 -25.40 15.18 5.77
C ASN A 456 -25.81 14.24 6.92
N ASP A 457 -24.87 14.10 7.86
CA ASP A 457 -24.77 13.27 9.07
C ASP A 457 -25.26 11.83 8.96
N ALA A 458 -26.56 11.56 8.76
CA ALA A 458 -27.10 10.19 8.78
C ALA A 458 -26.58 9.33 7.61
N GLY A 459 -26.50 9.90 6.39
CA GLY A 459 -25.96 9.20 5.22
C GLY A 459 -24.44 9.04 5.27
N ARG A 460 -23.73 10.01 5.86
CA ARG A 460 -22.28 9.98 6.08
C ARG A 460 -21.91 8.97 7.16
N LEU A 461 -22.68 8.92 8.25
CA LEU A 461 -22.55 7.95 9.32
C LEU A 461 -22.82 6.55 8.76
N ALA A 462 -23.96 6.28 8.12
CA ALA A 462 -24.24 4.95 7.55
C ALA A 462 -23.18 4.48 6.55
N LEU A 463 -22.62 5.39 5.75
CA LEU A 463 -21.51 5.11 4.83
C LEU A 463 -20.21 4.82 5.58
N HIS A 464 -19.85 5.65 6.55
CA HIS A 464 -18.69 5.50 7.41
C HIS A 464 -18.75 4.18 8.17
N GLU A 465 -19.90 3.88 8.78
CA GLU A 465 -20.21 2.65 9.48
C GLU A 465 -20.02 1.41 8.60
N HIS A 466 -20.52 1.45 7.36
CA HIS A 466 -20.33 0.35 6.40
C HIS A 466 -18.85 0.17 5.98
N LEU A 467 -18.08 1.26 5.85
CA LEU A 467 -16.66 1.23 5.49
C LEU A 467 -15.74 0.84 6.67
N GLN A 468 -16.04 1.32 7.89
CA GLN A 468 -15.35 0.97 9.16
C GLN A 468 -15.55 -0.48 9.55
N GLY A 469 -16.71 -1.08 9.23
CA GLY A 469 -17.05 -2.45 9.62
C GLY A 469 -16.09 -3.53 9.11
N ARG A 470 -15.10 -3.17 8.28
CA ARG A 470 -14.00 -4.03 7.84
C ARG A 470 -12.72 -3.91 8.67
N SER A 471 -12.57 -2.90 9.54
CA SER A 471 -11.32 -2.61 10.27
C SER A 471 -11.35 -2.95 11.77
N SER A 472 -12.51 -3.05 12.43
CA SER A 472 -12.61 -3.46 13.85
C SER A 472 -13.78 -4.42 14.14
N GLU A 473 -13.49 -5.65 14.56
CA GLU A 473 -14.46 -6.78 14.59
C GLU A 473 -15.43 -6.81 15.79
N SER A 474 -15.09 -6.23 16.96
CA SER A 474 -15.81 -6.59 18.20
C SER A 474 -17.06 -5.74 18.53
N SER A 475 -17.03 -4.42 18.36
CA SER A 475 -18.22 -3.56 18.58
C SER A 475 -19.17 -3.56 17.37
N TRP A 476 -18.61 -3.79 16.18
CA TRP A 476 -19.33 -3.79 14.91
C TRP A 476 -20.25 -4.97 14.73
N GLN A 477 -19.83 -6.18 15.10
CA GLN A 477 -20.70 -7.36 14.96
C GLN A 477 -22.02 -7.15 15.71
N ALA A 478 -21.98 -6.65 16.95
CA ALA A 478 -23.18 -6.37 17.73
C ALA A 478 -24.11 -5.31 17.08
N ALA A 479 -23.56 -4.24 16.50
CA ALA A 479 -24.34 -3.20 15.83
C ALA A 479 -24.84 -3.63 14.43
N TYR A 480 -24.04 -4.36 13.67
CA TYR A 480 -24.35 -4.82 12.31
C TYR A 480 -25.47 -5.86 12.29
N TYR A 481 -25.59 -6.68 13.34
CA TYR A 481 -26.72 -7.60 13.52
C TYR A 481 -27.97 -6.92 14.14
N SER A 482 -27.93 -5.62 14.43
CA SER A 482 -29.09 -4.89 14.95
C SER A 482 -30.16 -4.72 13.86
N PRO A 483 -31.43 -5.10 14.12
CA PRO A 483 -32.54 -4.81 13.22
C PRO A 483 -32.67 -3.31 12.87
N ALA A 484 -32.32 -2.42 13.81
CA ALA A 484 -32.38 -0.98 13.60
C ALA A 484 -31.40 -0.52 12.50
N PHE A 485 -30.19 -1.08 12.47
CA PHE A 485 -29.21 -0.79 11.44
C PHE A 485 -29.70 -1.19 10.04
N VAL A 486 -30.26 -2.39 9.91
CA VAL A 486 -30.80 -2.90 8.64
C VAL A 486 -31.96 -2.02 8.13
N VAL A 487 -32.85 -1.57 9.02
CA VAL A 487 -33.95 -0.65 8.68
C VAL A 487 -33.41 0.72 8.25
N ASN A 488 -32.40 1.26 8.94
CA ASN A 488 -31.77 2.52 8.56
C ASN A 488 -31.08 2.42 7.19
N MET A 489 -30.40 1.30 6.90
CA MET A 489 -29.84 1.04 5.58
C MET A 489 -30.94 0.97 4.49
N ASP A 490 -32.08 0.35 4.75
CA ASP A 490 -33.20 0.32 3.80
C ASP A 490 -33.75 1.73 3.52
N LEU A 491 -33.99 2.51 4.57
CA LEU A 491 -34.45 3.89 4.45
C LEU A 491 -33.47 4.74 3.64
N PHE A 492 -32.18 4.59 3.93
CA PHE A 492 -31.11 5.25 3.19
C PHE A 492 -31.11 4.86 1.71
N MET A 493 -31.17 3.55 1.40
CA MET A 493 -31.22 3.08 0.02
C MET A 493 -32.46 3.58 -0.73
N ARG A 494 -33.63 3.63 -0.09
CA ARG A 494 -34.86 4.20 -0.70
C ARG A 494 -34.69 5.68 -1.02
N THR A 495 -34.01 6.40 -0.13
CA THR A 495 -33.69 7.82 -0.30
C THR A 495 -32.80 8.05 -1.51
N LEU A 496 -31.76 7.20 -1.70
CA LEU A 496 -30.92 7.24 -2.90
C LEU A 496 -31.74 6.90 -4.16
N GLU A 497 -32.57 5.87 -4.13
CA GLU A 497 -33.37 5.42 -5.28
C GLU A 497 -34.36 6.46 -5.79
N GLY A 498 -35.01 7.19 -4.88
CA GLY A 498 -35.95 8.25 -5.20
C GLY A 498 -35.32 9.45 -5.91
N ARG A 499 -33.98 9.55 -5.90
CA ARG A 499 -33.28 10.73 -6.40
C ARG A 499 -33.13 10.74 -7.93
N LYS A 500 -33.38 11.92 -8.51
CA LYS A 500 -33.21 12.21 -9.93
C LYS A 500 -31.89 12.95 -10.16
N VAL A 501 -30.82 12.20 -10.39
CA VAL A 501 -29.47 12.76 -10.60
C VAL A 501 -29.25 13.36 -11.99
N ASN A 502 -30.15 13.11 -12.93
CA ASN A 502 -30.04 13.58 -14.32
C ASN A 502 -30.10 15.10 -14.48
N LYS A 503 -30.57 15.84 -13.47
CA LYS A 503 -30.67 17.31 -13.50
C LYS A 503 -29.89 18.01 -12.38
N THR A 504 -29.17 17.25 -11.56
CA THR A 504 -28.43 17.78 -10.41
C THR A 504 -26.95 17.57 -10.61
N ASN A 505 -26.13 18.44 -10.02
CA ASN A 505 -24.70 18.21 -9.89
C ASN A 505 -24.43 16.96 -9.06
N THR A 506 -23.69 16.01 -9.62
CA THR A 506 -23.35 14.75 -8.97
C THR A 506 -21.96 14.72 -8.33
N MET A 507 -21.16 15.77 -8.45
CA MET A 507 -19.83 15.85 -7.82
C MET A 507 -19.85 15.60 -6.31
N PRO A 508 -20.84 16.09 -5.53
CA PRO A 508 -20.93 15.76 -4.11
C PRO A 508 -21.06 14.25 -3.84
N LEU A 509 -21.71 13.49 -4.73
CA LEU A 509 -21.82 12.03 -4.57
C LEU A 509 -20.47 11.33 -4.66
N LEU A 510 -19.61 11.83 -5.56
CA LEU A 510 -18.25 11.34 -5.74
C LEU A 510 -17.38 11.75 -4.54
N ARG A 511 -17.44 13.04 -4.16
CA ARG A 511 -16.69 13.62 -3.04
C ARG A 511 -16.91 12.87 -1.74
N TYR A 512 -18.16 12.53 -1.43
CA TYR A 512 -18.50 11.79 -0.22
C TYR A 512 -18.28 10.26 -0.35
N GLY A 513 -17.84 9.74 -1.50
CA GLY A 513 -17.49 8.33 -1.64
C GLY A 513 -18.67 7.36 -1.78
N TYR A 514 -19.89 7.85 -2.02
CA TYR A 514 -21.08 7.00 -2.10
C TYR A 514 -20.98 5.93 -3.20
N LEU A 515 -20.36 6.25 -4.34
CA LEU A 515 -20.26 5.30 -5.45
C LEU A 515 -19.32 4.14 -5.14
N GLY A 516 -18.20 4.40 -4.47
CA GLY A 516 -17.26 3.36 -4.02
C GLY A 516 -17.92 2.41 -3.04
N ALA A 517 -18.67 2.92 -2.06
CA ALA A 517 -19.39 2.07 -1.12
C ALA A 517 -20.54 1.29 -1.76
N LEU A 518 -21.33 1.91 -2.65
CA LEU A 518 -22.35 1.20 -3.42
C LEU A 518 -21.72 0.10 -4.28
N HIS A 519 -20.53 0.35 -4.85
CA HIS A 519 -19.80 -0.65 -5.62
C HIS A 519 -19.40 -1.82 -4.73
N ASN A 520 -18.75 -1.56 -3.60
CA ASN A 520 -18.38 -2.59 -2.63
C ASN A 520 -19.59 -3.42 -2.21
N LEU A 521 -20.67 -2.75 -1.79
CA LEU A 521 -21.93 -3.39 -1.43
C LEU A 521 -22.44 -4.28 -2.58
N SER A 522 -22.35 -3.83 -3.83
CA SER A 522 -22.80 -4.62 -5.00
C SER A 522 -21.94 -5.84 -5.32
N GLN A 523 -20.69 -5.88 -4.88
CA GLN A 523 -19.74 -6.97 -5.13
C GLN A 523 -19.70 -8.01 -4.00
N GLU A 524 -20.37 -7.76 -2.87
CA GLU A 524 -20.38 -8.67 -1.73
C GLU A 524 -20.96 -10.05 -2.04
N ALA A 525 -20.38 -11.08 -1.42
CA ALA A 525 -20.84 -12.45 -1.56
C ALA A 525 -22.24 -12.65 -0.93
N PRO A 526 -23.07 -13.55 -1.48
CA PRO A 526 -24.38 -13.84 -0.91
C PRO A 526 -24.30 -14.29 0.55
N GLY A 527 -25.08 -13.65 1.42
CA GLY A 527 -25.14 -13.99 2.85
C GLY A 527 -24.18 -13.23 3.75
N VAL A 528 -23.26 -12.42 3.19
CA VAL A 528 -22.38 -11.55 3.98
C VAL A 528 -23.15 -10.39 4.61
N ILE A 529 -24.02 -9.75 3.82
CA ILE A 529 -24.79 -8.60 4.27
C ILE A 529 -26.07 -9.04 4.98
N VAL A 530 -26.20 -8.66 6.25
CA VAL A 530 -27.39 -8.91 7.07
C VAL A 530 -28.60 -8.24 6.43
N GLY A 531 -29.71 -8.97 6.30
CA GLY A 531 -30.95 -8.46 5.71
C GLY A 531 -30.97 -8.38 4.18
N ASP A 532 -29.87 -8.66 3.47
CA ASP A 532 -29.84 -8.58 1.99
C ASP A 532 -30.84 -9.52 1.31
N ARG A 533 -31.15 -10.67 1.92
CA ARG A 533 -32.19 -11.58 1.40
C ARG A 533 -33.57 -10.92 1.32
N VAL A 534 -33.86 -10.02 2.26
CA VAL A 534 -35.15 -9.32 2.35
C VAL A 534 -35.09 -8.01 1.57
N PHE A 535 -34.11 -7.15 1.88
CA PHE A 535 -34.03 -5.79 1.36
C PHE A 535 -33.26 -5.65 0.04
N ARG A 536 -32.60 -6.73 -0.42
CA ARG A 536 -31.90 -6.84 -1.71
C ARG A 536 -30.86 -5.74 -1.95
N PHE A 537 -30.17 -5.32 -0.89
CA PHE A 537 -29.18 -4.24 -0.91
C PHE A 537 -28.19 -4.33 -2.06
N ARG A 538 -27.60 -5.51 -2.31
CA ARG A 538 -26.61 -5.70 -3.40
C ARG A 538 -27.19 -5.42 -4.78
N THR A 539 -28.41 -5.91 -5.01
CA THR A 539 -29.10 -5.74 -6.30
C THR A 539 -29.52 -4.28 -6.50
N ARG A 540 -30.00 -3.63 -5.44
CA ARG A 540 -30.38 -2.21 -5.44
C ARG A 540 -29.18 -1.32 -5.70
N ALA A 541 -28.05 -1.59 -5.04
CA ALA A 541 -26.79 -0.89 -5.28
C ALA A 541 -26.33 -1.00 -6.73
N ARG A 542 -26.36 -2.21 -7.31
CA ARG A 542 -26.02 -2.42 -8.72
C ARG A 542 -26.94 -1.64 -9.67
N LYS A 543 -28.25 -1.65 -9.40
CA LYS A 543 -29.24 -0.89 -10.18
C LYS A 543 -29.01 0.62 -10.08
N LEU A 544 -28.71 1.12 -8.88
CA LEU A 544 -28.39 2.53 -8.64
C LEU A 544 -27.15 2.96 -9.43
N LEU A 545 -26.07 2.19 -9.36
CA LEU A 545 -24.83 2.47 -10.10
C LEU A 545 -25.09 2.55 -11.61
N SER A 546 -25.81 1.58 -12.17
CA SER A 546 -26.18 1.60 -13.59
C SER A 546 -27.07 2.79 -13.96
N LYS A 547 -28.04 3.14 -13.09
CA LYS A 547 -28.94 4.28 -13.28
C LYS A 547 -28.18 5.61 -13.27
N TRP A 548 -27.19 5.75 -12.38
CA TRP A 548 -26.48 7.02 -12.16
C TRP A 548 -25.29 7.21 -13.10
N LYS A 549 -24.66 6.12 -13.58
CA LYS A 549 -23.46 6.15 -14.43
C LYS A 549 -23.46 7.23 -15.53
N PRO A 550 -24.51 7.39 -16.35
CA PRO A 550 -24.50 8.41 -17.40
C PRO A 550 -24.44 9.85 -16.87
N SER A 551 -25.09 10.12 -15.74
CA SER A 551 -25.09 11.46 -15.13
C SER A 551 -23.76 11.76 -14.43
N ILE A 552 -23.18 10.75 -13.75
CA ILE A 552 -21.86 10.88 -13.11
C ILE A 552 -20.78 11.18 -14.16
N LEU A 553 -20.75 10.41 -15.26
CA LEU A 553 -19.75 10.60 -16.32
C LEU A 553 -19.89 11.96 -17.00
N ARG A 554 -21.12 12.41 -17.26
CA ARG A 554 -21.39 13.75 -17.79
C ARG A 554 -20.79 14.84 -16.90
N ASP A 555 -21.06 14.80 -15.60
CA ASP A 555 -20.59 15.84 -14.68
C ASP A 555 -19.07 15.77 -14.49
N THR A 556 -18.51 14.57 -14.37
CA THR A 556 -17.06 14.33 -14.32
C THR A 556 -16.35 14.98 -15.52
N ARG A 557 -16.86 14.74 -16.74
CA ARG A 557 -16.33 15.35 -17.97
C ARG A 557 -16.49 16.87 -17.97
N ARG A 558 -17.64 17.37 -17.50
CA ARG A 558 -17.94 18.81 -17.45
C ARG A 558 -16.97 19.58 -16.56
N PHE A 559 -16.63 19.03 -15.38
CA PHE A 559 -15.77 19.71 -14.41
C PHE A 559 -14.28 19.42 -14.56
N GLY A 560 -13.91 18.48 -15.45
CA GLY A 560 -12.52 18.19 -15.78
C GLY A 560 -11.77 17.38 -14.72
N HIS A 561 -12.44 16.96 -13.66
CA HIS A 561 -11.87 16.13 -12.59
C HIS A 561 -12.90 15.19 -11.98
N ARG A 562 -12.43 14.30 -11.11
CA ARG A 562 -13.25 13.32 -10.37
C ARG A 562 -12.72 13.13 -8.96
N TRP A 563 -13.63 12.83 -8.05
CA TRP A 563 -13.27 12.31 -6.74
C TRP A 563 -13.25 10.78 -6.77
N CYS A 564 -12.21 10.19 -6.21
CA CYS A 564 -12.00 8.75 -6.08
C CYS A 564 -11.77 8.41 -4.61
N GLN A 565 -12.62 7.56 -4.04
CA GLN A 565 -12.41 7.03 -2.68
C GLN A 565 -11.83 5.62 -2.79
N TYR A 566 -10.58 5.48 -2.35
CA TYR A 566 -9.88 4.20 -2.42
C TYR A 566 -10.22 3.32 -1.22
N ASN A 567 -10.15 3.89 -0.01
CA ASN A 567 -10.36 3.20 1.26
C ASN A 567 -10.98 4.16 2.28
N GLU A 568 -11.30 3.64 3.47
CA GLU A 568 -11.69 4.48 4.59
C GLU A 568 -10.60 5.54 4.85
N GLY A 569 -10.98 6.82 4.89
CA GLY A 569 -10.09 7.95 5.12
C GLY A 569 -9.14 8.30 3.98
N ASP A 570 -9.24 7.62 2.83
CA ASP A 570 -8.36 7.85 1.68
C ASP A 570 -9.19 8.32 0.49
N LEU A 571 -9.08 9.61 0.18
CA LEU A 571 -9.82 10.29 -0.87
C LEU A 571 -8.84 10.98 -1.82
N SER A 572 -9.13 10.96 -3.12
CA SER A 572 -8.31 11.62 -4.13
C SER A 572 -9.16 12.49 -5.05
N LEU A 573 -8.65 13.67 -5.39
CA LEU A 573 -9.15 14.55 -6.42
C LEU A 573 -8.24 14.42 -7.64
N LYS A 574 -8.75 13.85 -8.72
CA LYS A 574 -7.96 13.49 -9.90
C LYS A 574 -8.44 14.20 -11.15
N TRP A 575 -7.50 14.72 -11.93
CA TRP A 575 -7.78 15.39 -13.19
C TRP A 575 -8.04 14.38 -14.32
N ASN A 576 -9.05 14.67 -15.14
CA ASN A 576 -9.40 13.81 -16.26
C ASN A 576 -8.47 14.10 -17.44
N LYS A 577 -7.73 13.09 -17.88
CA LYS A 577 -6.91 13.21 -19.09
C LYS A 577 -7.82 13.16 -20.32
N ALA A 578 -7.53 13.98 -21.32
CA ALA A 578 -8.33 14.02 -22.55
C ALA A 578 -8.40 12.65 -23.27
N SER A 579 -7.37 11.82 -23.09
CA SER A 579 -7.28 10.48 -23.68
C SER A 579 -8.02 9.38 -22.91
N GLU A 580 -8.48 9.64 -21.68
CA GLU A 580 -9.17 8.60 -20.88
C GLU A 580 -10.54 8.30 -21.46
N SER A 581 -10.90 7.01 -21.57
CA SER A 581 -12.24 6.59 -21.97
C SER A 581 -13.24 6.70 -20.81
N ASP A 582 -14.54 6.75 -21.12
CA ASP A 582 -15.59 6.70 -20.09
C ASP A 582 -15.57 5.39 -19.28
N ALA A 583 -15.06 4.30 -19.87
CA ALA A 583 -14.88 3.05 -19.17
C ALA A 583 -13.75 3.15 -18.13
N ASP A 584 -12.65 3.82 -18.47
CA ASP A 584 -11.51 4.03 -17.57
C ASP A 584 -11.88 4.94 -16.40
N ILE A 585 -12.54 6.07 -16.70
CA ILE A 585 -13.03 7.00 -15.66
C ILE A 585 -14.00 6.28 -14.73
N TRP A 586 -14.96 5.53 -15.28
CA TRP A 586 -15.92 4.80 -14.47
C TRP A 586 -15.25 3.73 -13.61
N LYS A 587 -14.28 3.00 -14.18
CA LYS A 587 -13.49 2.02 -13.43
C LYS A 587 -12.78 2.70 -12.27
N ASP A 588 -12.11 3.82 -12.50
CA ASP A 588 -11.33 4.54 -11.48
C ASP A 588 -12.22 5.08 -10.35
N ILE A 589 -13.40 5.64 -10.68
CA ILE A 589 -14.39 6.10 -9.68
C ILE A 589 -14.85 4.96 -8.76
N LEU A 590 -14.97 3.75 -9.29
CA LEU A 590 -15.40 2.57 -8.53
C LEU A 590 -14.24 1.78 -7.93
N THR A 591 -12.99 2.09 -8.29
CA THR A 591 -11.82 1.32 -7.90
C THR A 591 -11.47 1.60 -6.44
N THR A 592 -11.48 0.55 -5.63
CA THR A 592 -11.03 0.59 -4.22
C THR A 592 -9.54 0.30 -4.06
N ARG A 593 -8.81 0.18 -5.17
CA ARG A 593 -7.41 -0.21 -5.16
C ARG A 593 -6.52 1.01 -5.20
N LYS A 594 -5.76 1.22 -4.12
CA LYS A 594 -4.76 2.28 -4.00
C LYS A 594 -3.65 2.15 -5.06
N PRO A 595 -3.06 3.26 -5.51
CA PRO A 595 -1.77 3.24 -6.18
C PRO A 595 -0.68 2.67 -5.25
N PRO A 596 0.29 1.89 -5.77
CA PRO A 596 1.38 1.35 -4.96
C PRO A 596 2.25 2.49 -4.37
N GLY A 597 2.45 2.46 -3.05
CA GLY A 597 3.39 3.35 -2.35
C GLY A 597 2.78 4.56 -1.61
N LEU A 598 1.46 4.64 -1.47
CA LEU A 598 0.74 5.74 -0.80
C LEU A 598 -0.06 5.28 0.44
N ASP A 599 0.46 4.30 1.21
CA ASP A 599 -0.31 3.77 2.34
C ASP A 599 0.34 3.93 3.72
N PRO A 600 0.14 5.09 4.38
CA PRO A 600 0.42 5.25 5.81
C PRO A 600 -0.44 4.33 6.69
N LYS A 601 -1.66 3.95 6.26
CA LYS A 601 -2.59 3.10 7.03
C LYS A 601 -2.29 1.62 6.96
N ALA A 602 -1.78 1.12 5.83
CA ALA A 602 -1.23 -0.23 5.75
C ALA A 602 -0.17 -0.40 6.83
N TRP A 603 0.54 0.68 7.17
CA TRP A 603 1.54 0.73 8.19
C TRP A 603 1.00 1.02 9.61
N SER A 604 0.02 1.91 9.83
CA SER A 604 -0.60 2.04 11.18
C SER A 604 -1.35 0.77 11.58
N GLY A 605 -2.08 0.16 10.63
CA GLY A 605 -2.64 -1.18 10.74
C GLY A 605 -1.57 -2.27 10.90
N CYS A 606 -0.28 -1.98 10.65
CA CYS A 606 0.79 -2.89 11.03
C CYS A 606 1.00 -2.99 12.53
N PHE A 607 0.64 -1.96 13.29
CA PHE A 607 0.98 -1.86 14.71
C PHE A 607 -0.25 -1.69 15.62
N GLU A 608 -1.40 -1.34 15.06
CA GLU A 608 -2.65 -1.13 15.80
C GLU A 608 -3.55 -2.38 15.93
N ALA A 609 -3.13 -3.54 15.41
CA ALA A 609 -3.90 -4.77 15.51
C ALA A 609 -4.03 -5.22 16.98
N ARG A 610 -5.16 -4.90 17.61
CA ARG A 610 -5.53 -5.50 18.91
C ARG A 610 -5.72 -7.01 18.71
N PRO A 611 -5.20 -7.87 19.60
CA PRO A 611 -5.30 -9.31 19.44
C PRO A 611 -6.77 -9.74 19.31
N ARG A 612 -7.04 -10.63 18.35
CA ARG A 612 -8.27 -11.44 18.35
C ARG A 612 -8.22 -12.34 19.58
N VAL A 613 -8.82 -11.90 20.67
CA VAL A 613 -9.14 -12.82 21.77
C VAL A 613 -10.26 -13.71 21.24
N PRO A 614 -10.09 -15.05 21.15
CA PRO A 614 -11.20 -15.91 20.83
C PRO A 614 -12.26 -15.73 21.93
N VAL A 615 -13.41 -15.20 21.55
CA VAL A 615 -14.60 -15.26 22.41
C VAL A 615 -14.99 -16.73 22.44
N ILE A 616 -14.62 -17.40 23.52
CA ILE A 616 -15.17 -18.73 23.85
C ILE A 616 -16.63 -18.48 24.21
N LEU A 617 -17.54 -18.81 23.27
CA LEU A 617 -18.98 -18.87 23.52
C LEU A 617 -19.33 -20.14 24.28
#